data_AF-A0A2V7SGF3-F1
#
_entry.id   AF-A0A2V7SGF3-F1
#
_cell.length_a   1.000
_cell.length_b   1.000
_cell.length_c   1.000
_cell.angle_alpha   90.00
_cell.angle_beta   90.00
_cell.angle_gamma   90.00
#
_symmetry.space_group_name_H-M   'P 1'
#
loop_
_entity.id
_entity.type
_entity.pdbx_description
1 polymer ?
#
loop_
_entity_poly.entity_id
_entity_poly.type
_entity_poly.pdbx_seq_one_letter_code
_entity_poly.pdbx_strand_id
1 'polypeptide(L)'
;MFRVLFLCSGNSARSQMAEALLNLKGKGRFHAESAGSRPAPRVNLLAIETLREHGIEWTGHPPRGTNGGDAAQREAFRQALRTLDRRIDQLLAQTPS
;
A
#
# COMPACT_ATOMS: atom_id res chain seq x y z
N MET A 1 19.35 6.62 -4.33
CA MET A 1 17.95 6.34 -4.71
C MET A 1 17.40 5.30 -3.75
N PHE A 2 16.29 5.61 -3.07
CA PHE A 2 15.72 4.75 -2.03
C PHE A 2 14.64 3.83 -2.60
N ARG A 3 14.65 2.55 -2.23
CA ARG A 3 13.58 1.61 -2.57
C ARG A 3 12.56 1.57 -1.44
N VAL A 4 11.29 1.72 -1.77
CA VAL A 4 10.18 1.73 -0.81
C VAL A 4 9.14 0.69 -1.25
N LEU A 5 8.72 -0.16 -0.33
CA LEU A 5 7.70 -1.16 -0.57
C LEU A 5 6.47 -0.85 0.28
N PHE A 6 5.36 -0.48 -0.37
CA PHE A 6 4.07 -0.27 0.28
C PHE A 6 3.25 -1.54 0.30
N LEU A 7 2.58 -1.78 1.41
CA LEU A 7 2.00 -3.09 1.64
C LEU A 7 0.64 -2.99 2.34
N CYS A 8 -0.30 -3.81 1.90
CA CYS A 8 -1.60 -3.95 2.54
C CYS A 8 -2.12 -5.39 2.34
N SER A 9 -3.29 -5.74 2.87
CA SER A 9 -3.80 -7.11 2.74
C SER A 9 -4.00 -7.54 1.28
N GLY A 10 -4.77 -6.75 0.51
CA GLY A 10 -5.18 -7.11 -0.85
C GLY A 10 -4.28 -6.64 -1.98
N ASN A 11 -3.32 -5.75 -1.72
CA ASN A 11 -2.64 -4.96 -2.76
C ASN A 11 -3.60 -4.38 -3.82
N SER A 12 -4.78 -3.93 -3.38
CA SER A 12 -5.84 -3.46 -4.26
C SER A 12 -6.12 -1.97 -4.13
N ALA A 13 -5.80 -1.32 -3.01
CA ALA A 13 -6.18 0.07 -2.78
C ALA A 13 -5.05 0.91 -2.15
N ARG A 14 -4.91 0.89 -0.83
CA ARG A 14 -4.00 1.78 -0.09
C ARG A 14 -2.54 1.70 -0.55
N SER A 15 -1.99 0.48 -0.67
CA SER A 15 -0.58 0.31 -1.07
C SER A 15 -0.33 0.68 -2.53
N GLN A 16 -1.32 0.45 -3.39
CA GLN A 16 -1.33 0.85 -4.79
C GLN A 16 -1.34 2.39 -4.96
N MET A 17 -2.19 3.09 -4.19
CA MET A 17 -2.22 4.56 -4.16
C MET A 17 -0.91 5.15 -3.65
N ALA A 18 -0.34 4.56 -2.60
CA ALA A 18 0.92 5.03 -2.04
C ALA A 18 2.10 4.84 -3.02
N GLU A 19 2.13 3.73 -3.76
CA GLU A 19 3.09 3.49 -4.85
C GLU A 19 3.01 4.59 -5.92
N ALA A 20 1.81 4.85 -6.44
CA ALA A 20 1.58 5.88 -7.46
C ALA A 20 1.99 7.27 -6.97
N LEU A 21 1.56 7.64 -5.76
CA LEU A 21 1.86 8.94 -5.14
C LEU A 21 3.36 9.15 -4.93
N LEU A 22 4.07 8.16 -4.39
CA LEU A 22 5.49 8.32 -4.08
C LEU A 22 6.35 8.30 -5.35
N ASN A 23 6.01 7.49 -6.36
CA ASN A 23 6.73 7.52 -7.63
C ASN A 23 6.58 8.88 -8.33
N LEU A 24 5.37 9.48 -8.28
CA LEU A 24 5.14 10.81 -8.84
C LEU A 24 5.83 11.92 -8.02
N LYS A 25 5.52 12.03 -6.72
CA LYS A 25 6.01 13.11 -5.86
C LYS A 25 7.47 12.94 -5.44
N GLY A 26 8.01 11.73 -5.54
CA GLY A 26 9.37 11.39 -5.17
C GLY A 26 10.43 12.03 -6.07
N LYS A 27 10.05 12.50 -7.28
CA LYS A 27 10.91 13.20 -8.25
C LYS A 27 12.23 12.45 -8.49
N GLY A 28 12.15 11.13 -8.69
CA GLY A 28 13.31 10.27 -8.96
C GLY A 28 14.17 9.90 -7.75
N ARG A 29 13.88 10.42 -6.55
CA ARG A 29 14.63 10.05 -5.33
C ARG A 29 14.24 8.67 -4.78
N PHE A 30 13.03 8.25 -5.08
CA PHE A 30 12.42 7.01 -4.62
C PHE A 30 12.04 6.13 -5.81
N HIS A 31 12.14 4.82 -5.60
CA HIS A 31 11.50 3.80 -6.40
C HIS A 31 10.52 3.07 -5.50
N ALA A 32 9.23 3.34 -5.68
CA ALA A 32 8.17 2.74 -4.91
C ALA A 32 7.59 1.53 -5.64
N GLU A 33 7.38 0.45 -4.90
CA GLU A 33 6.66 -0.75 -5.33
C GLU A 33 5.56 -1.06 -4.30
N SER A 34 4.60 -1.90 -4.67
CA SER A 34 3.60 -2.41 -3.73
C SER A 34 3.29 -3.89 -3.86
N ALA A 35 2.87 -4.48 -2.75
CA ALA A 35 2.43 -5.87 -2.68
C ALA A 35 1.41 -6.08 -1.52
N GLY A 36 0.97 -7.32 -1.34
CA GLY A 36 0.04 -7.68 -0.29
C GLY A 36 0.12 -9.13 0.18
N SER A 37 -0.40 -9.37 1.38
CA SER A 37 -0.33 -10.69 2.03
C SER A 37 -1.34 -11.69 1.47
N ARG A 38 -2.47 -11.21 0.95
CA ARG A 38 -3.51 -11.96 0.24
C ARG A 38 -3.97 -11.15 -0.96
N PRO A 39 -3.20 -11.14 -2.07
CA PRO A 39 -3.52 -10.33 -3.24
C PRO A 39 -4.94 -10.53 -3.71
N ALA A 40 -5.64 -9.42 -3.95
CA ALA A 40 -6.98 -9.40 -4.51
C ALA A 40 -6.91 -9.80 -5.99
N PRO A 41 -8.03 -10.23 -6.59
CA PRO A 41 -8.05 -10.54 -8.03
C PRO A 41 -7.84 -9.31 -8.92
N ARG A 42 -8.10 -8.10 -8.40
CA ARG A 42 -7.97 -6.85 -9.14
C ARG A 42 -7.70 -5.65 -8.22
N VAL A 43 -7.19 -4.57 -8.80
CA VAL A 43 -7.11 -3.26 -8.15
C VAL A 43 -8.53 -2.76 -7.87
N ASN A 44 -8.70 -2.11 -6.73
CA ASN A 44 -9.95 -1.46 -6.36
C ASN A 44 -10.15 -0.23 -7.25
N LEU A 45 -11.26 -0.18 -7.98
CA LEU A 45 -11.57 0.91 -8.90
C LEU A 45 -11.62 2.26 -8.19
N LEU A 46 -12.14 2.30 -6.96
CA LEU A 46 -12.19 3.54 -6.18
C LEU A 46 -10.79 4.10 -5.92
N ALA A 47 -9.78 3.25 -5.75
CA ALA A 47 -8.41 3.71 -5.56
C ALA A 47 -7.84 4.39 -6.83
N ILE A 48 -8.21 3.88 -8.01
CA ILE A 48 -7.84 4.47 -9.31
C ILE A 48 -8.58 5.79 -9.50
N GLU A 49 -9.89 5.82 -9.23
CA GLU A 49 -10.72 7.03 -9.34
C GLU A 49 -10.22 8.12 -8.41
N THR A 50 -9.93 7.81 -7.14
CA THR A 50 -9.38 8.79 -6.19
C THR A 50 -8.05 9.37 -6.68
N LEU A 51 -7.15 8.56 -7.25
CA LEU A 51 -5.90 9.09 -7.81
C LEU A 51 -6.17 10.04 -8.99
N ARG A 52 -7.10 9.68 -9.88
CA ARG A 52 -7.50 10.52 -11.01
C ARG A 52 -8.10 11.84 -10.57
N GLU A 53 -8.99 11.84 -9.57
CA GLU A 53 -9.57 13.05 -8.96
C GLU A 53 -8.49 14.00 -8.43
N HIS A 54 -7.34 13.47 -8.02
CA HIS A 54 -6.20 14.24 -7.54
C HIS A 54 -5.16 14.52 -8.64
N GLY A 55 -5.51 14.34 -9.91
CA GLY A 55 -4.66 14.61 -11.08
C GLY A 55 -3.52 13.61 -11.27
N ILE A 56 -3.66 12.39 -10.74
CA ILE A 56 -2.66 11.32 -10.85
C ILE A 56 -3.20 10.26 -11.80
N GLU A 57 -2.73 10.30 -13.05
CA GLU A 57 -3.01 9.27 -14.05
C GLU A 57 -2.30 7.97 -13.67
N TRP A 58 -3.07 6.96 -13.29
CA TRP A 58 -2.56 5.68 -12.84
C TRP A 58 -3.60 4.58 -13.02
N THR A 59 -3.21 3.46 -13.63
CA THR A 59 -4.17 2.43 -14.08
C THR A 59 -4.24 1.20 -13.18
N GLY A 60 -3.41 1.10 -12.14
CA GLY A 60 -3.24 -0.16 -11.45
C GLY A 60 -2.02 -0.93 -11.89
N HIS A 61 -1.34 -1.57 -10.93
CA HIS A 61 -0.58 -2.77 -11.20
C HIS A 61 -1.40 -4.01 -10.78
N PRO A 62 -1.31 -5.15 -11.50
CA PRO A 62 -1.91 -6.39 -11.02
C PRO A 62 -1.52 -6.64 -9.56
N PRO A 63 -2.46 -6.94 -8.64
CA PRO A 63 -2.11 -7.17 -7.24
C PRO A 63 -1.08 -8.29 -7.08
N ARG A 64 0.02 -8.01 -6.39
CA ARG A 64 1.16 -8.91 -6.20
C ARG A 64 1.27 -9.39 -4.76
N GLY A 65 1.70 -10.63 -4.60
CA GLY A 65 2.05 -11.20 -3.31
C GLY A 65 3.38 -10.69 -2.79
N THR A 66 3.64 -10.83 -1.49
CA THR A 66 4.96 -10.55 -0.88
C THR A 66 6.02 -11.62 -1.18
N ASN A 67 5.78 -12.47 -2.19
CA ASN A 67 6.70 -13.52 -2.58
C ASN A 67 7.85 -12.92 -3.38
N GLY A 68 8.93 -12.55 -2.69
CA GLY A 68 10.12 -11.99 -3.33
C GLY A 68 11.18 -11.35 -2.41
N GLY A 69 11.06 -11.41 -1.08
CA GLY A 69 12.07 -10.85 -0.16
C GLY A 69 12.41 -11.77 1.00
N ASP A 70 13.53 -11.49 1.67
CA ASP A 70 14.03 -12.13 2.89
C ASP A 70 12.88 -12.37 3.90
N ALA A 71 12.80 -13.58 4.46
CA ALA A 71 11.78 -13.97 5.42
C ALA A 71 11.74 -13.04 6.65
N ALA A 72 12.91 -12.52 7.07
CA ALA A 72 13.01 -11.57 8.17
C ALA A 72 12.30 -10.24 7.85
N GLN A 73 12.49 -9.71 6.64
CA GLN A 73 11.80 -8.49 6.19
C GLN A 73 10.29 -8.72 6.11
N ARG A 74 9.83 -9.90 5.66
CA ARG A 74 8.39 -10.24 5.63
C ARG A 74 7.78 -10.36 7.01
N GLU A 75 8.51 -10.88 7.99
CA GLU A 75 8.05 -11.01 9.38
C GLU A 75 8.01 -9.66 10.07
N ALA A 76 9.09 -8.87 10.02
CA ALA A 76 9.12 -7.51 10.55
C ALA A 76 7.98 -6.66 9.94
N PHE A 77 7.72 -6.87 8.64
CA PHE A 77 6.61 -6.25 7.96
C PHE A 77 5.23 -6.71 8.46
N ARG A 78 5.00 -8.03 8.60
CA ARG A 78 3.74 -8.56 9.16
C ARG A 78 3.49 -8.03 10.57
N GLN A 79 4.54 -7.85 11.37
CA GLN A 79 4.45 -7.26 12.71
C GLN A 79 4.09 -5.76 12.66
N ALA A 80 4.67 -5.01 11.74
CA ALA A 80 4.33 -3.61 11.52
C ALA A 80 2.84 -3.44 11.14
N LEU A 81 2.31 -4.24 10.22
CA LEU A 81 0.87 -4.23 9.88
C LEU A 81 -0.01 -4.53 11.08
N ARG A 82 0.27 -5.60 11.82
CA ARG A 82 -0.51 -5.97 13.02
C ARG A 82 -0.50 -4.87 14.07
N THR A 83 0.58 -4.11 14.15
CA THR A 83 0.70 -2.99 15.09
C THR A 83 -0.12 -1.79 14.62
N LEU A 84 -0.05 -1.46 13.33
CA LEU A 84 -0.84 -0.38 12.73
C LEU A 84 -2.34 -0.65 12.76
N ASP A 85 -2.78 -1.85 12.37
CA ASP A 85 -4.20 -2.24 12.40
C ASP A 85 -4.77 -2.07 13.82
N ARG A 86 -4.07 -2.60 14.82
CA ARG A 86 -4.47 -2.46 16.23
C ARG A 86 -4.57 -0.99 16.67
N ARG A 87 -3.65 -0.14 16.22
CA ARG A 87 -3.63 1.29 16.56
C ARG A 87 -4.81 2.01 15.89
N ILE A 88 -5.13 1.66 14.65
CA ILE A 88 -6.29 2.19 13.92
C ILE A 88 -7.57 1.79 14.63
N ASP A 89 -7.74 0.52 14.98
CA ASP A 89 -8.91 0.03 15.72
C ASP A 89 -9.08 0.77 17.05
N GLN A 90 -7.98 0.99 17.78
CA GLN A 90 -7.98 1.77 19.02
C GLN A 90 -8.39 3.23 18.81
N LEU A 91 -7.96 3.86 17.73
CA LEU A 91 -8.32 5.25 17.40
C LEU A 91 -9.79 5.36 16.99
N LEU A 92 -10.28 4.41 16.19
CA LEU A 92 -11.70 4.36 15.79
C LEU A 92 -12.61 4.11 16.99
N ALA A 93 -12.19 3.27 17.95
CA ALA A 93 -12.93 3.04 19.19
C ALA A 93 -12.98 4.27 20.14
N GLN A 94 -12.13 5.28 19.92
CA GLN A 94 -12.04 6.49 20.73
C GLN A 94 -12.78 7.69 20.12
N THR A 95 -13.40 7.54 18.95
CA THR A 95 -14.14 8.64 18.31
C THR A 95 -15.56 8.68 18.89
N PRO A 96 -15.98 9.74 19.62
CA PRO A 96 -17.34 9.83 20.16
C PRO A 96 -18.35 10.02 19.02
N SER A 97 -19.58 9.51 19.22
CA SER A 97 -20.71 9.61 18.28
C SER A 97 -21.11 11.04 17.97
#